data_AF-A0A0F2TAC4-F1
#
_entry.id   AF-A0A0F2TAC4-F1
#
_cell.length_a   1.000
_cell.length_b   1.000
_cell.length_c   1.000
_cell.angle_alpha   90.00
_cell.angle_beta   90.00
_cell.angle_gamma   90.00
#
_symmetry.space_group_name_H-M   'P 1'
#
loop_
_entity.id
_entity.type
_entity.pdbx_description
1 polymer ?
#
loop_
_entity_poly.entity_id
_entity_poly.type
_entity_poly.pdbx_seq_one_letter_code
_entity_poly.pdbx_strand_id
1 'polypeptide(L)'
;MEPARIGLVVNPVAGLGGRVGLKGSDGADVQRQARALGARAAAPARAELTIRQLRALAGDVDILTAAGPMGADSAGPTARVVHRPAGEPTGEPTTAADTRAAVRAVVAAGARLLLFCGGDGTARDVLAALGPEPAVPVLGIPAGVKMHSAVFAVHPRAAAEVAAAWARGTGVRLTAAEVVDRDEAALRAGRVGARLYGRLTVPVLPARVQQRKTGSSGPAPAALDGIAAELAERIGPGGLFVLGPGTTTHGVAAALGAPDTALTGVDVLRLRRDGTARVELRDARADQLLALPTTPWIALSPIGGQGFLLGRGNQQLSPELLRAAGPERLLVLATEAKLAALAGRPLLLDTGDPALDDALSGHVRVITGRRATAVYRVTC
;
A
#
# COMPACT_ATOMS: atom_id res chain seq x y z
N MET A 1 -4.64 14.03 -33.01
CA MET A 1 -5.58 13.73 -31.91
C MET A 1 -5.33 14.75 -30.81
N GLU A 2 -6.37 15.33 -30.20
CA GLU A 2 -6.17 16.14 -29.00
C GLU A 2 -5.48 15.30 -27.91
N PRO A 3 -4.52 15.87 -27.16
CA PRO A 3 -3.89 15.16 -26.06
C PRO A 3 -4.94 14.74 -25.03
N ALA A 4 -4.75 13.57 -24.43
CA ALA A 4 -5.65 13.07 -23.40
C ALA A 4 -5.66 14.03 -22.20
N ARG A 5 -6.85 14.54 -21.85
CA ARG A 5 -7.08 15.41 -20.68
C ARG A 5 -7.25 14.57 -19.42
N ILE A 6 -6.24 14.57 -18.56
CA ILE A 6 -6.21 13.78 -17.32
C ILE A 6 -6.22 14.73 -16.12
N GLY A 7 -7.15 14.50 -15.21
CA GLY A 7 -7.21 15.19 -13.94
C GLY A 7 -6.23 14.59 -12.93
N LEU A 8 -5.55 15.41 -12.13
CA LEU A 8 -4.79 14.98 -10.96
C LEU A 8 -5.25 15.72 -9.71
N VAL A 9 -5.59 14.99 -8.66
CA VAL A 9 -5.82 15.53 -7.32
C VAL A 9 -4.99 14.75 -6.31
N VAL A 10 -4.12 15.42 -5.57
CA VAL A 10 -3.27 14.84 -4.54
C VAL A 10 -3.80 15.27 -3.17
N ASN A 11 -3.96 14.33 -2.25
CA ASN A 11 -4.17 14.63 -0.84
C ASN A 11 -2.78 14.82 -0.18
N PRO A 12 -2.36 16.06 0.15
CA PRO A 12 -0.99 16.35 0.60
C PRO A 12 -0.58 15.66 1.90
N VAL A 13 -1.56 15.25 2.73
CA VAL A 13 -1.32 14.65 4.04
C VAL A 13 -1.44 13.12 4.03
N ALA A 14 -1.80 12.52 2.89
CA ALA A 14 -1.97 11.08 2.81
C ALA A 14 -0.64 10.32 2.91
N GLY A 15 -0.65 9.24 3.69
CA GLY A 15 0.52 8.36 3.90
C GLY A 15 1.41 8.74 5.08
N LEU A 16 1.09 9.78 5.86
CA LEU A 16 1.88 10.21 7.02
C LEU A 16 2.01 9.14 8.11
N GLY A 17 0.96 8.37 8.39
CA GLY A 17 0.96 7.46 9.55
C GLY A 17 1.72 6.15 9.38
N GLY A 18 1.94 5.69 8.15
CA GLY A 18 2.35 4.29 7.92
C GLY A 18 3.75 3.95 8.43
N ARG A 19 4.76 4.79 8.14
CA ARG A 19 6.16 4.57 8.57
C ARG A 19 6.36 4.65 10.09
N VAL A 20 5.51 5.41 10.77
CA VAL A 20 5.56 5.64 12.22
C VAL A 20 4.63 4.71 13.00
N GLY A 21 4.06 3.68 12.35
CA GLY A 21 3.18 2.70 12.99
C GLY A 21 1.78 3.23 13.35
N LEU A 22 1.45 4.46 12.95
CA LEU A 22 0.13 5.02 13.18
C LEU A 22 -0.86 4.40 12.20
N LYS A 23 -2.06 4.06 12.69
CA LYS A 23 -3.01 3.23 11.96
C LYS A 23 -3.75 3.95 10.81
N GLY A 24 -3.35 5.17 10.45
CA GLY A 24 -3.95 6.03 9.42
C GLY A 24 -3.30 7.42 9.43
N SER A 25 -3.83 8.36 8.64
CA SER A 25 -3.40 9.78 8.65
C SER A 25 -4.57 10.72 8.99
N ASP A 26 -5.66 10.15 9.50
CA ASP A 26 -6.94 10.83 9.67
C ASP A 26 -6.99 11.51 11.04
N GLY A 27 -7.43 12.77 11.05
CA GLY A 27 -7.47 13.62 12.24
C GLY A 27 -6.21 14.47 12.42
N ALA A 28 -6.42 15.73 12.82
CA ALA A 28 -5.34 16.69 13.01
C ALA A 28 -4.31 16.22 14.05
N ASP A 29 -4.75 15.53 15.10
CA ASP A 29 -3.90 15.04 16.18
C ASP A 29 -2.93 13.95 15.70
N VAL A 30 -3.42 13.00 14.90
CA VAL A 30 -2.61 11.94 14.28
C VAL A 30 -1.58 12.53 13.32
N GLN A 31 -1.97 13.54 12.54
CA GLN A 31 -1.06 14.24 11.64
C GLN A 31 0.03 15.01 12.40
N ARG A 32 -0.33 15.72 13.48
CA ARG A 32 0.64 16.41 14.35
C ARG A 32 1.61 15.41 14.99
N GLN A 33 1.10 14.30 15.51
CA GLN A 33 1.92 13.24 16.08
C GLN A 33 2.86 12.62 15.04
N ALA A 34 2.36 12.30 13.84
CA ALA A 34 3.19 11.75 12.77
C ALA A 34 4.35 12.69 12.40
N ARG A 35 4.07 14.00 12.29
CA ARG A 35 5.08 15.02 12.00
C ARG A 35 6.09 15.16 13.13
N ALA A 36 5.65 15.13 14.39
CA ALA A 36 6.55 15.14 15.54
C ALA A 36 7.49 13.92 15.56
N LEU A 37 7.04 12.79 15.02
CA LEU A 37 7.84 11.58 14.82
C LEU A 37 8.67 11.62 13.51
N GLY A 38 8.75 12.76 12.83
CA GLY A 38 9.54 12.93 11.61
C GLY A 38 8.92 12.34 10.34
N ALA A 39 7.65 11.93 10.36
CA ALA A 39 7.00 11.37 9.19
C ALA A 39 6.82 12.40 8.07
N ARG A 40 7.04 11.96 6.83
CA ARG A 40 6.77 12.72 5.61
C ARG A 40 5.61 12.08 4.84
N ALA A 41 4.74 12.90 4.26
CA ALA A 41 3.64 12.41 3.46
C ALA A 41 4.17 11.72 2.20
N ALA A 42 3.61 10.56 1.87
CA ALA A 42 4.05 9.77 0.72
C ALA A 42 3.32 10.17 -0.58
N ALA A 43 2.14 10.80 -0.47
CA ALA A 43 1.31 11.12 -1.63
C ALA A 43 2.00 11.99 -2.69
N PRO A 44 2.71 13.09 -2.35
CA PRO A 44 3.32 13.95 -3.38
C PRO A 44 4.36 13.21 -4.22
N ALA A 45 5.31 12.52 -3.57
CA ALA A 45 6.36 11.77 -4.28
C ALA A 45 5.78 10.61 -5.11
N ARG A 46 4.72 9.96 -4.64
CA ARG A 46 4.05 8.89 -5.40
C ARG A 46 3.27 9.43 -6.60
N ALA A 47 2.60 10.56 -6.46
CA ALA A 47 1.93 11.23 -7.57
C ALA A 47 2.95 11.68 -8.64
N GLU A 48 4.05 12.29 -8.22
CA GLU A 48 5.15 12.68 -9.12
C GLU A 48 5.71 11.49 -9.89
N LEU A 49 5.99 10.39 -9.19
CA LEU A 49 6.44 9.14 -9.82
C LEU A 49 5.45 8.65 -10.90
N THR A 50 4.15 8.61 -10.56
CA THR A 50 3.10 8.22 -11.52
C THR A 50 3.05 9.14 -12.72
N ILE A 51 3.05 10.46 -12.55
CA ILE A 51 2.97 11.41 -13.67
C ILE A 51 4.21 11.33 -14.56
N ARG A 52 5.41 11.21 -13.97
CA ARG A 52 6.65 11.02 -14.71
C ARG A 52 6.60 9.75 -15.58
N GLN A 53 6.14 8.64 -15.01
CA GLN A 53 6.01 7.37 -15.73
C GLN A 53 4.92 7.42 -16.79
N LEU A 54 3.80 8.08 -16.51
CA LEU A 54 2.72 8.28 -17.47
C LEU A 54 3.22 9.03 -18.71
N ARG A 55 3.95 10.14 -18.51
CA ARG A 55 4.54 10.90 -19.63
C ARG A 55 5.53 10.07 -20.42
N ALA A 56 6.36 9.26 -19.76
CA ALA A 56 7.29 8.36 -20.44
C ALA A 56 6.59 7.29 -21.30
N LEU A 57 5.39 6.84 -20.90
CA LEU A 57 4.64 5.79 -21.59
C LEU A 57 3.68 6.33 -22.67
N ALA A 58 3.06 7.48 -22.45
CA ALA A 58 1.99 8.03 -23.28
C ALA A 58 2.40 9.27 -24.09
N GLY A 59 3.57 9.85 -23.83
CA GLY A 59 3.97 11.15 -24.39
C GLY A 59 3.28 12.32 -23.67
N ASP A 60 3.00 13.39 -24.39
CA ASP A 60 2.35 14.57 -23.84
C ASP A 60 0.88 14.32 -23.52
N VAL A 61 0.54 14.54 -22.25
CA VAL A 61 -0.82 14.47 -21.69
C VAL A 61 -1.17 15.83 -21.07
N ASP A 62 -2.38 16.31 -21.31
CA ASP A 62 -2.87 17.57 -20.73
C ASP A 62 -3.33 17.31 -19.29
N ILE A 63 -2.52 17.73 -18.32
CA ILE A 63 -2.81 17.50 -16.89
C ILE A 63 -3.57 18.71 -16.33
N LEU A 64 -4.79 18.47 -15.86
CA LEU A 64 -5.60 19.45 -15.13
C LEU A 64 -5.50 19.18 -13.62
N THR A 65 -5.17 20.18 -12.81
CA THR A 65 -4.92 19.95 -11.38
C THR A 65 -5.24 21.16 -10.49
N ALA A 66 -5.16 20.97 -9.18
CA ALA A 66 -5.19 22.03 -8.19
C ALA A 66 -3.78 22.54 -7.88
N ALA A 67 -3.67 23.80 -7.49
CA ALA A 67 -2.39 24.43 -7.20
C ALA A 67 -1.69 23.88 -5.93
N GLY A 68 -0.40 24.19 -5.86
CA GLY A 68 0.51 23.76 -4.81
C GLY A 68 0.52 22.24 -4.58
N PRO A 69 0.53 21.79 -3.31
CA PRO A 69 0.74 20.39 -2.97
C PRO A 69 -0.46 19.49 -3.29
N MET A 70 -1.61 20.09 -3.67
CA MET A 70 -2.80 19.35 -4.11
C MET A 70 -2.72 18.83 -5.55
N GLY A 71 -1.63 19.12 -6.25
CA GLY A 71 -1.26 18.35 -7.44
C GLY A 71 -0.30 19.06 -8.39
N ALA A 72 -0.30 20.40 -8.46
CA ALA A 72 0.61 21.15 -9.31
C ALA A 72 2.09 20.82 -9.04
N ASP A 73 2.48 20.73 -7.77
CA ASP A 73 3.85 20.39 -7.37
C ASP A 73 4.29 19.00 -7.87
N SER A 74 3.36 18.05 -7.91
CA SER A 74 3.61 16.67 -8.38
C SER A 74 3.43 16.50 -9.89
N ALA A 75 2.60 17.33 -10.51
CA ALA A 75 2.31 17.27 -11.93
C ALA A 75 3.41 17.91 -12.78
N GLY A 76 4.21 18.82 -12.23
CA GLY A 76 5.28 19.52 -12.94
C GLY A 76 4.78 20.70 -13.80
N PRO A 77 5.70 21.41 -14.47
CA PRO A 77 5.47 22.78 -14.95
C PRO A 77 4.48 22.89 -16.11
N THR A 78 4.18 21.80 -16.83
CA THR A 78 3.24 21.80 -17.96
C THR A 78 1.79 21.57 -17.54
N ALA A 79 1.52 21.38 -16.26
CA ALA A 79 0.17 21.16 -15.75
C ALA A 79 -0.66 22.46 -15.73
N ARG A 80 -1.93 22.37 -16.07
CA ARG A 80 -2.88 23.47 -15.98
C ARG A 80 -3.55 23.47 -14.61
N VAL A 81 -3.29 24.52 -13.84
CA VAL A 81 -3.99 24.78 -12.58
C VAL A 81 -5.40 25.28 -12.90
N VAL A 82 -6.41 24.53 -12.44
CA VAL A 82 -7.85 24.85 -12.62
C VAL A 82 -8.57 25.11 -11.29
N HIS A 83 -7.87 24.96 -10.17
CA HIS A 83 -8.36 25.25 -8.83
C HIS A 83 -7.24 25.72 -7.92
N ARG A 84 -7.55 26.64 -7.01
CA ARG A 84 -6.67 27.06 -5.92
C ARG A 84 -7.39 26.83 -4.58
N PRO A 85 -6.83 26.02 -3.66
CA PRO A 85 -7.42 25.80 -2.34
C PRO A 85 -7.49 27.10 -1.53
N ALA A 86 -8.42 27.19 -0.59
CA ALA A 86 -8.62 28.40 0.21
C ALA A 86 -7.39 28.79 1.07
N GLY A 87 -6.62 27.79 1.51
CA GLY A 87 -5.40 27.95 2.30
C GLY A 87 -4.13 28.25 1.49
N GLU A 88 -4.24 28.54 0.19
CA GLU A 88 -3.11 28.91 -0.65
C GLU A 88 -3.11 30.43 -0.94
N PRO A 89 -1.97 31.15 -0.82
CA PRO A 89 -0.62 30.67 -0.54
C PRO A 89 -0.26 30.64 0.96
N THR A 90 -1.23 30.83 1.86
CA THR A 90 -0.98 30.96 3.31
C THR A 90 -0.35 29.71 3.94
N GLY A 91 -0.43 28.56 3.27
CA GLY A 91 0.20 27.31 3.68
C GLY A 91 -0.61 26.57 4.73
N GLU A 92 -1.89 26.92 4.89
CA GLU A 92 -2.78 26.24 5.82
C GLU A 92 -3.02 24.78 5.40
N PRO A 93 -3.18 23.84 6.36
CA PRO A 93 -3.46 22.44 6.03
C PRO A 93 -4.75 22.29 5.21
N THR A 94 -4.64 21.55 4.11
CA THR A 94 -5.80 21.24 3.25
C THR A 94 -6.77 20.28 3.93
N THR A 95 -8.05 20.41 3.61
CA THR A 95 -9.15 19.64 4.17
C THR A 95 -9.76 18.65 3.17
N ALA A 96 -10.65 17.80 3.66
CA ALA A 96 -11.53 17.00 2.82
C ALA A 96 -12.40 17.87 1.88
N ALA A 97 -12.80 19.06 2.32
CA ALA A 97 -13.57 19.99 1.50
C ALA A 97 -12.74 20.51 0.31
N ASP A 98 -11.45 20.83 0.54
CA ASP A 98 -10.52 21.22 -0.52
C ASP A 98 -10.35 20.08 -1.55
N THR A 99 -10.20 18.83 -1.09
CA THR A 99 -10.13 17.66 -1.97
C THR A 99 -11.37 17.57 -2.86
N ARG A 100 -12.57 17.72 -2.29
CA ARG A 100 -13.83 17.68 -3.04
C ARG A 100 -13.96 18.83 -4.03
N ALA A 101 -13.54 20.03 -3.64
CA ALA A 101 -13.55 21.21 -4.50
C ALA A 101 -12.60 21.06 -5.69
N ALA A 102 -11.38 20.58 -5.45
CA ALA A 102 -10.40 20.27 -6.48
C ALA A 102 -10.93 19.24 -7.48
N VAL A 103 -11.52 18.14 -7.00
CA VAL A 103 -12.12 17.11 -7.88
C VAL A 103 -13.19 17.70 -8.79
N ARG A 104 -14.14 18.47 -8.24
CA ARG A 104 -15.20 19.11 -9.03
C ARG A 104 -14.64 20.07 -10.08
N ALA A 105 -13.68 20.90 -9.71
CA ALA A 105 -13.06 21.87 -10.62
C ALA A 105 -12.30 21.18 -11.76
N VAL A 106 -11.54 20.12 -11.46
CA VAL A 106 -10.79 19.33 -12.45
C VAL A 106 -11.73 18.65 -13.45
N VAL A 107 -12.85 18.09 -12.98
CA VAL A 107 -13.86 17.50 -13.86
C VAL A 107 -14.57 18.56 -14.70
N ALA A 108 -14.96 19.69 -14.09
CA ALA A 108 -15.60 20.80 -14.79
C ALA A 108 -14.70 21.42 -15.88
N ALA A 109 -13.38 21.39 -15.68
CA ALA A 109 -12.39 21.80 -16.67
C ALA A 109 -12.20 20.81 -17.85
N GLY A 110 -12.92 19.69 -17.84
CA GLY A 110 -12.97 18.72 -18.94
C GLY A 110 -11.98 17.56 -18.81
N ALA A 111 -11.57 17.19 -17.59
CA ALA A 111 -10.83 15.95 -17.37
C ALA A 111 -11.67 14.75 -17.79
N ARG A 112 -11.07 13.83 -18.55
CA ARG A 112 -11.73 12.63 -19.09
C ARG A 112 -11.31 11.34 -18.37
N LEU A 113 -10.27 11.42 -17.54
CA LEU A 113 -9.86 10.44 -16.54
C LEU A 113 -9.41 11.23 -15.31
N LEU A 114 -9.83 10.82 -14.11
CA LEU A 114 -9.38 11.42 -12.86
C LEU A 114 -8.39 10.48 -12.16
N LEU A 115 -7.15 10.93 -12.01
CA LEU A 115 -6.19 10.35 -11.08
C LEU A 115 -6.31 11.05 -9.73
N PHE A 116 -6.39 10.27 -8.65
CA PHE A 116 -6.28 10.83 -7.31
C PHE A 116 -5.21 10.12 -6.50
N CYS A 117 -4.38 10.85 -5.74
CA CYS A 117 -3.37 10.25 -4.87
C CYS A 117 -3.77 10.38 -3.41
N GLY A 118 -3.97 9.25 -2.73
CA GLY A 118 -4.45 9.26 -1.36
C GLY A 118 -4.71 7.87 -0.77
N GLY A 119 -5.49 7.84 0.30
CA GLY A 119 -5.98 6.60 0.93
C GLY A 119 -7.49 6.40 0.78
N ASP A 120 -8.07 5.40 1.43
CA ASP A 120 -9.53 5.13 1.37
C ASP A 120 -10.36 6.37 1.76
N GLY A 121 -9.92 7.13 2.78
CA GLY A 121 -10.54 8.41 3.12
C GLY A 121 -10.60 9.40 1.95
N THR A 122 -9.55 9.46 1.14
CA THR A 122 -9.51 10.28 -0.09
C THR A 122 -10.42 9.71 -1.18
N ALA A 123 -10.50 8.38 -1.30
CA ALA A 123 -11.44 7.74 -2.23
C ALA A 123 -12.89 8.06 -1.87
N ARG A 124 -13.23 8.14 -0.56
CA ARG A 124 -14.54 8.60 -0.09
C ARG A 124 -14.80 10.05 -0.48
N ASP A 125 -13.82 10.93 -0.34
CA ASP A 125 -13.97 12.33 -0.74
C ASP A 125 -14.17 12.49 -2.24
N VAL A 126 -13.44 11.71 -3.05
CA VAL A 126 -13.66 11.66 -4.51
C VAL A 126 -15.06 11.18 -4.85
N LEU A 127 -15.53 10.09 -4.22
CA LEU A 127 -16.90 9.60 -4.40
C LEU A 127 -17.95 10.65 -4.00
N ALA A 128 -17.76 11.32 -2.85
CA ALA A 128 -18.66 12.37 -2.40
C ALA A 128 -18.68 13.59 -3.33
N ALA A 129 -17.58 13.86 -4.02
CA ALA A 129 -17.48 14.96 -4.98
C ALA A 129 -18.15 14.66 -6.33
N LEU A 130 -18.07 13.40 -6.80
CA LEU A 130 -18.59 12.99 -8.11
C LEU A 130 -20.03 12.46 -8.06
N GLY A 131 -20.49 12.00 -6.89
CA GLY A 131 -21.79 11.35 -6.74
C GLY A 131 -21.77 9.86 -7.13
N PRO A 132 -22.93 9.19 -7.08
CA PRO A 132 -23.05 7.73 -7.23
C PRO A 132 -22.83 7.22 -8.65
N GLU A 133 -23.03 8.07 -9.67
CA GLU A 133 -22.84 7.75 -11.09
C GLU A 133 -21.88 8.75 -11.74
N PRO A 134 -20.56 8.64 -11.46
CA PRO A 134 -19.58 9.58 -11.99
C PRO A 134 -19.47 9.49 -13.51
N ALA A 135 -19.55 10.63 -14.19
CA ALA A 135 -19.38 10.73 -15.64
C ALA A 135 -17.95 10.48 -16.12
N VAL A 136 -16.98 10.53 -15.20
CA VAL A 136 -15.54 10.41 -15.50
C VAL A 136 -14.98 9.19 -14.77
N PRO A 137 -14.25 8.28 -15.45
CA PRO A 137 -13.56 7.18 -14.79
C PRO A 137 -12.48 7.71 -13.83
N VAL A 138 -12.26 6.98 -12.74
CA VAL A 138 -11.35 7.36 -11.66
C VAL A 138 -10.33 6.26 -11.42
N LEU A 139 -9.08 6.62 -11.17
CA LEU A 139 -8.03 5.69 -10.77
C LEU A 139 -7.23 6.25 -9.59
N GLY A 140 -7.18 5.47 -8.50
CA GLY A 140 -6.42 5.83 -7.31
C GLY A 140 -4.93 5.49 -7.43
N ILE A 141 -4.08 6.47 -7.16
CA ILE A 141 -2.66 6.30 -6.87
C ILE A 141 -2.54 6.07 -5.35
N PRO A 142 -2.08 4.89 -4.91
CA PRO A 142 -2.08 4.57 -3.50
C PRO A 142 -1.01 5.36 -2.74
N ALA A 143 -1.39 6.16 -1.74
CA ALA A 143 -0.45 6.90 -0.90
C ALA A 143 0.00 6.16 0.37
N GLY A 144 -0.62 5.02 0.73
CA GLY A 144 -0.36 4.36 2.01
C GLY A 144 -0.71 2.87 2.04
N VAL A 145 -0.68 2.30 3.25
CA VAL A 145 -0.60 0.84 3.49
C VAL A 145 -1.90 0.05 3.66
N LYS A 146 -3.05 0.71 3.81
CA LYS A 146 -4.32 0.06 4.22
C LYS A 146 -5.49 0.37 3.30
N MET A 147 -5.30 0.31 1.99
CA MET A 147 -6.41 0.56 1.07
C MET A 147 -7.27 -0.70 0.96
N HIS A 148 -8.56 -0.57 1.22
CA HIS A 148 -9.58 -1.62 1.04
C HIS A 148 -10.38 -1.38 -0.23
N SER A 149 -10.49 -0.13 -0.67
CA SER A 149 -11.21 0.22 -1.89
C SER A 149 -10.55 -0.43 -3.11
N ALA A 150 -11.37 -0.96 -4.01
CA ALA A 150 -10.93 -1.60 -5.26
C ALA A 150 -10.68 -0.57 -6.39
N VAL A 151 -10.57 0.71 -6.05
CA VAL A 151 -10.38 1.83 -6.99
C VAL A 151 -8.91 2.23 -7.19
N PHE A 152 -8.01 1.64 -6.41
CA PHE A 152 -6.58 1.91 -6.48
C PHE A 152 -5.89 1.00 -7.49
N ALA A 153 -4.91 1.55 -8.21
CA ALA A 153 -3.88 0.73 -8.82
C ALA A 153 -3.08 0.00 -7.73
N VAL A 154 -2.43 -1.11 -8.09
CA VAL A 154 -1.60 -1.85 -7.13
C VAL A 154 -0.41 -1.01 -6.62
N HIS A 155 0.21 -0.19 -7.47
CA HIS A 155 1.31 0.70 -7.11
C HIS A 155 1.35 1.91 -8.07
N PRO A 156 2.15 2.96 -7.78
CA PRO A 156 2.23 4.16 -8.62
C PRO A 156 2.54 3.89 -10.10
N ARG A 157 3.38 2.89 -10.41
CA ARG A 157 3.71 2.52 -11.79
C ARG A 157 2.58 1.81 -12.51
N ALA A 158 1.83 0.93 -11.84
CA ALA A 158 0.61 0.38 -12.41
C ALA A 158 -0.43 1.47 -12.68
N ALA A 159 -0.54 2.50 -11.83
CA ALA A 159 -1.42 3.64 -12.09
C ALA A 159 -1.02 4.36 -13.39
N ALA A 160 0.28 4.56 -13.60
CA ALA A 160 0.82 5.15 -14.82
C ALA A 160 0.55 4.28 -16.05
N GLU A 161 0.74 2.96 -15.97
CA GLU A 161 0.47 2.02 -17.06
C GLU A 161 -1.00 1.99 -17.46
N VAL A 162 -1.91 1.95 -16.48
CA VAL A 162 -3.36 2.00 -16.72
C VAL A 162 -3.76 3.35 -17.33
N ALA A 163 -3.28 4.46 -16.77
CA ALA A 163 -3.56 5.79 -17.30
C ALA A 163 -3.01 5.98 -18.72
N ALA A 164 -1.81 5.46 -19.01
CA ALA A 164 -1.20 5.51 -20.34
C ALA A 164 -1.97 4.66 -21.36
N ALA A 165 -2.40 3.46 -20.97
CA ALA A 165 -3.23 2.62 -21.82
C ALA A 165 -4.59 3.27 -22.10
N TRP A 166 -5.19 3.92 -21.09
CA TRP A 166 -6.41 4.69 -21.26
C TRP A 166 -6.19 5.89 -22.21
N ALA A 167 -5.12 6.66 -22.01
CA ALA A 167 -4.79 7.83 -22.82
C ALA A 167 -4.56 7.49 -24.31
N ARG A 168 -3.94 6.34 -24.58
CA ARG A 168 -3.71 5.84 -25.94
C ARG A 168 -4.93 5.16 -26.58
N GLY A 169 -6.05 5.05 -25.87
CA GLY A 169 -7.24 4.34 -26.34
C GLY A 169 -7.06 2.82 -26.43
N THR A 170 -6.02 2.25 -25.82
CA THR A 170 -5.69 0.83 -25.93
C THR A 170 -6.45 0.02 -24.88
N GLY A 171 -7.71 -0.31 -25.19
CA GLY A 171 -8.40 -1.50 -24.68
C GLY A 171 -8.60 -1.63 -23.17
N VAL A 172 -8.54 -0.55 -22.39
CA VAL A 172 -8.85 -0.61 -20.96
C VAL A 172 -10.34 -0.82 -20.75
N ARG A 173 -10.70 -1.83 -19.96
CA ARG A 173 -12.09 -2.08 -19.59
C ARG A 173 -12.49 -1.16 -18.44
N LEU A 174 -13.64 -0.52 -18.54
CA LEU A 174 -14.22 0.20 -17.41
C LEU A 174 -15.03 -0.77 -16.54
N THR A 175 -14.88 -0.69 -15.23
CA THR A 175 -15.60 -1.55 -14.28
C THR A 175 -16.01 -0.77 -13.05
N ALA A 176 -17.19 -1.06 -12.51
CA ALA A 176 -17.61 -0.50 -11.22
C ALA A 176 -16.84 -1.17 -10.08
N ALA A 177 -16.13 -0.37 -9.29
CA ALA A 177 -15.31 -0.83 -8.18
C ALA A 177 -15.75 -0.18 -6.87
N GLU A 178 -15.69 -0.94 -5.78
CA GLU A 178 -16.20 -0.54 -4.48
C GLU A 178 -15.26 0.44 -3.77
N VAL A 179 -15.83 1.51 -3.24
CA VAL A 179 -15.17 2.42 -2.29
C VAL A 179 -15.54 1.97 -0.89
N VAL A 180 -14.54 1.49 -0.16
CA VAL A 180 -14.68 0.88 1.16
C VAL A 180 -13.65 1.51 2.08
N ASP A 181 -14.08 1.89 3.28
CA ASP A 181 -13.18 2.40 4.31
C ASP A 181 -13.46 1.70 5.64
N ARG A 182 -12.50 1.77 6.55
CA ARG A 182 -12.63 1.19 7.90
C ARG A 182 -13.66 1.97 8.70
N ASP A 183 -14.46 1.24 9.45
CA ASP A 183 -15.31 1.83 10.48
C ASP A 183 -14.45 2.10 11.73
N GLU A 184 -13.95 3.33 11.85
CA GLU A 184 -13.13 3.75 12.98
C GLU A 184 -13.89 3.76 14.31
N ALA A 185 -15.21 3.95 14.29
CA ALA A 185 -16.04 3.85 15.49
C ALA A 185 -16.11 2.39 15.97
N ALA A 186 -16.27 1.45 15.03
CA ALA A 186 -16.18 0.02 15.33
C ALA A 186 -14.77 -0.39 15.80
N LEU A 187 -13.71 0.17 15.21
CA LEU A 187 -12.32 -0.10 15.60
C LEU A 187 -12.01 0.37 17.03
N ARG A 188 -12.51 1.55 17.42
CA ARG A 188 -12.43 2.05 18.81
C ARG A 188 -13.18 1.14 19.80
N ALA A 189 -14.20 0.43 19.34
CA ALA A 189 -14.91 -0.59 20.08
C ALA A 189 -14.31 -2.02 19.94
N GLY A 190 -13.10 -2.15 19.40
CA GLY A 190 -12.40 -3.44 19.25
C GLY A 190 -12.95 -4.34 18.14
N ARG A 191 -13.85 -3.84 17.27
CA ARG A 191 -14.44 -4.60 16.16
C ARG A 191 -13.81 -4.18 14.83
N VAL A 192 -13.34 -5.14 14.04
CA VAL A 192 -12.80 -4.87 12.70
C VAL A 192 -13.95 -4.95 11.69
N GLY A 193 -14.40 -3.79 11.19
CA GLY A 193 -15.45 -3.69 10.16
C GLY A 193 -15.02 -2.77 9.02
N ALA A 194 -15.43 -3.13 7.80
CA ALA A 194 -15.25 -2.31 6.60
C ALA A 194 -16.64 -1.88 6.12
N ARG A 195 -16.84 -0.58 5.89
CA ARG A 195 -18.12 -0.02 5.43
C ARG A 195 -18.06 0.30 3.95
N LEU A 196 -19.06 -0.17 3.20
CA LEU A 196 -19.24 0.20 1.79
C LEU A 196 -19.85 1.61 1.72
N TYR A 197 -19.20 2.52 0.98
CA TYR A 197 -19.67 3.89 0.76
C TYR A 197 -20.35 4.06 -0.60
N GLY A 198 -19.94 3.28 -1.60
CA GLY A 198 -20.48 3.33 -2.95
C GLY A 198 -19.54 2.70 -3.95
N ARG A 199 -19.69 3.06 -5.23
CA ARG A 199 -18.89 2.54 -6.33
C ARG A 199 -18.41 3.67 -7.23
N LEU A 200 -17.22 3.51 -7.80
CA LEU A 200 -16.65 4.38 -8.83
C LEU A 200 -16.35 3.55 -10.08
N THR A 201 -16.44 4.17 -11.25
CA THR A 201 -16.02 3.55 -12.51
C THR A 201 -14.50 3.65 -12.63
N VAL A 202 -13.81 2.53 -12.80
CA VAL A 202 -12.34 2.46 -12.81
C VAL A 202 -11.85 1.81 -14.11
N PRO A 203 -10.80 2.34 -14.77
CA PRO A 203 -10.16 1.66 -15.88
C PRO A 203 -9.29 0.50 -15.34
N VAL A 204 -9.48 -0.68 -15.90
CA VAL A 204 -8.81 -1.91 -15.44
C VAL A 204 -7.94 -2.48 -16.54
N LEU A 205 -6.64 -2.60 -16.24
CA LEU A 205 -5.75 -3.58 -16.86
C LEU A 205 -5.61 -4.78 -15.93
N PRO A 206 -5.68 -6.03 -16.44
CA PRO A 206 -5.45 -7.22 -15.62
C PRO A 206 -4.15 -7.14 -14.81
N ALA A 207 -4.19 -7.53 -13.54
CA ALA A 207 -3.07 -7.48 -12.59
C ALA A 207 -2.49 -6.08 -12.27
N ARG A 208 -3.16 -4.99 -12.68
CA ARG A 208 -2.74 -3.60 -12.38
C ARG A 208 -3.68 -2.83 -11.43
N VAL A 209 -4.88 -3.35 -11.20
CA VAL A 209 -5.84 -2.78 -10.25
C VAL A 209 -5.96 -3.67 -9.01
N GLN A 210 -6.01 -3.02 -7.85
CA GLN A 210 -6.01 -3.66 -6.55
C GLN A 210 -7.28 -4.51 -6.35
N GLN A 211 -7.10 -5.72 -5.83
CA GLN A 211 -8.20 -6.61 -5.46
C GLN A 211 -8.65 -6.38 -4.02
N ARG A 212 -9.89 -6.77 -3.70
CA ARG A 212 -10.38 -6.78 -2.31
C ARG A 212 -9.56 -7.79 -1.49
N LYS A 213 -9.27 -7.44 -0.22
CA LYS A 213 -8.75 -8.42 0.74
C LYS A 213 -9.82 -9.47 1.00
N THR A 214 -9.55 -10.71 0.59
CA THR A 214 -10.39 -11.85 0.95
C THR A 214 -10.06 -12.30 2.37
N GLY A 215 -11.07 -12.40 3.22
CA GLY A 215 -10.95 -13.16 4.46
C GLY A 215 -10.81 -14.63 4.07
N SER A 216 -9.72 -15.29 4.48
CA SER A 216 -9.64 -16.74 4.36
C SER A 216 -10.28 -17.36 5.60
N SER A 217 -10.86 -18.56 5.46
CA SER A 217 -10.94 -19.49 6.58
C SER A 217 -9.54 -19.61 7.20
N GLY A 218 -9.48 -19.71 8.53
CA GLY A 218 -8.20 -19.75 9.24
C GLY A 218 -7.27 -20.83 8.64
N PRO A 219 -5.97 -20.56 8.47
CA PRO A 219 -5.04 -21.56 7.98
C PRO A 219 -5.08 -22.81 8.88
N ALA A 220 -4.96 -23.99 8.28
CA ALA A 220 -4.91 -25.24 9.04
C ALA A 220 -3.72 -25.19 10.03
N PRO A 221 -3.92 -25.47 11.33
CA PRO A 221 -2.87 -25.37 12.35
C PRO A 221 -1.58 -26.10 11.98
N ALA A 222 -1.69 -27.32 11.45
CA ALA A 222 -0.53 -28.14 11.04
C ALA A 222 0.36 -27.48 9.97
N ALA A 223 -0.21 -26.66 9.07
CA ALA A 223 0.57 -25.93 8.08
C ALA A 223 1.41 -24.82 8.73
N LEU A 224 0.87 -24.15 9.75
CA LEU A 224 1.57 -23.09 10.47
C LEU A 224 2.70 -23.64 11.33
N ASP A 225 2.48 -24.79 12.00
CA ASP A 225 3.52 -25.46 12.78
C ASP A 225 4.71 -25.87 11.89
N GLY A 226 4.42 -26.38 10.69
CA GLY A 226 5.46 -26.71 9.71
C GLY A 226 6.25 -25.49 9.26
N ILE A 227 5.58 -24.38 8.96
CA ILE A 227 6.23 -23.11 8.60
C ILE A 227 7.08 -22.58 9.77
N ALA A 228 6.58 -22.66 11.00
CA ALA A 228 7.29 -22.25 12.20
C ALA A 228 8.57 -23.06 12.41
N ALA A 229 8.51 -24.38 12.27
CA ALA A 229 9.68 -25.25 12.39
C ALA A 229 10.75 -24.93 11.34
N GLU A 230 10.36 -24.74 10.08
CA GLU A 230 11.28 -24.35 8.99
C GLU A 230 11.89 -22.96 9.24
N LEU A 231 11.09 -22.01 9.71
CA LEU A 231 11.55 -20.67 10.06
C LEU A 231 12.58 -20.72 11.19
N ALA A 232 12.33 -21.51 12.23
CA ALA A 232 13.24 -21.69 13.35
C ALA A 232 14.58 -22.30 12.92
N GLU A 233 14.54 -23.31 12.05
CA GLU A 233 15.72 -23.98 11.49
C GLU A 233 16.59 -23.03 10.67
N ARG A 234 15.98 -22.19 9.82
CA ARG A 234 16.71 -21.24 8.96
C ARG A 234 17.37 -20.10 9.72
N ILE A 235 16.68 -19.53 10.71
CA ILE A 235 17.18 -18.40 11.48
C ILE A 235 18.24 -18.87 12.51
N GLY A 236 18.01 -20.05 13.09
CA GLY A 236 18.90 -20.66 14.08
C GLY A 236 18.80 -20.05 15.49
N PRO A 237 19.35 -20.74 16.50
CA PRO A 237 19.28 -20.31 17.90
C PRO A 237 19.91 -18.93 18.14
N GLY A 238 19.22 -18.07 18.90
CA GLY A 238 19.68 -16.72 19.22
C GLY A 238 19.45 -15.70 18.11
N GLY A 239 19.04 -16.13 16.91
CA GLY A 239 18.80 -15.26 15.78
C GLY A 239 17.66 -14.26 16.04
N LEU A 240 17.91 -13.01 15.64
CA LEU A 240 16.94 -11.93 15.71
C LEU A 240 16.18 -11.88 14.38
N PHE A 241 14.86 -11.77 14.44
CA PHE A 241 14.02 -11.65 13.26
C PHE A 241 12.87 -10.69 13.46
N VAL A 242 12.53 -10.03 12.37
CA VAL A 242 11.36 -9.19 12.24
C VAL A 242 10.25 -10.02 11.63
N LEU A 243 9.06 -9.95 12.22
CA LEU A 243 7.89 -10.64 11.75
C LEU A 243 6.86 -9.61 11.28
N GLY A 244 6.46 -9.72 10.01
CA GLY A 244 5.47 -8.82 9.43
C GLY A 244 4.04 -9.07 9.94
N PRO A 245 3.11 -8.17 9.63
CA PRO A 245 1.72 -8.27 10.04
C PRO A 245 0.98 -9.37 9.28
N GLY A 246 -0.10 -9.89 9.87
CA GLY A 246 -1.03 -10.79 9.21
C GLY A 246 -1.38 -12.03 10.02
N THR A 247 -2.46 -12.70 9.62
CA THR A 247 -2.96 -13.91 10.29
C THR A 247 -1.99 -15.08 10.16
N THR A 248 -1.30 -15.21 9.02
CA THR A 248 -0.30 -16.26 8.80
C THR A 248 0.91 -16.07 9.70
N THR A 249 1.47 -14.86 9.76
CA THR A 249 2.63 -14.57 10.61
C THR A 249 2.27 -14.65 12.09
N HIS A 250 1.09 -14.18 12.49
CA HIS A 250 0.59 -14.33 13.86
C HIS A 250 0.42 -15.80 14.26
N GLY A 251 -0.13 -16.63 13.38
CA GLY A 251 -0.23 -18.07 13.61
C GLY A 251 1.14 -18.76 13.73
N VAL A 252 2.12 -18.36 12.91
CA VAL A 252 3.51 -18.83 13.01
C VAL A 252 4.15 -18.40 14.34
N ALA A 253 3.93 -17.16 14.78
CA ALA A 253 4.42 -16.69 16.08
C ALA A 253 3.80 -17.48 17.24
N ALA A 254 2.50 -17.76 17.19
CA ALA A 254 1.84 -18.59 18.19
C ALA A 254 2.43 -20.00 18.24
N ALA A 255 2.69 -20.62 17.09
CA ALA A 255 3.36 -21.93 17.00
C ALA A 255 4.80 -21.90 17.53
N LEU A 256 5.48 -20.76 17.44
CA LEU A 256 6.80 -20.52 18.07
C LEU A 256 6.69 -20.16 19.57
N GLY A 257 5.50 -20.19 20.19
CA GLY A 257 5.31 -19.86 21.60
C GLY A 257 5.25 -18.35 21.92
N ALA A 258 4.99 -17.51 20.91
CA ALA A 258 4.85 -16.06 21.02
C ALA A 258 3.45 -15.57 20.57
N PRO A 259 2.35 -15.94 21.26
CA PRO A 259 0.99 -15.59 20.86
C PRO A 259 0.68 -14.09 20.97
N ASP A 260 1.46 -13.32 21.74
CA ASP A 260 1.19 -11.90 22.02
C ASP A 260 1.64 -10.93 20.90
N THR A 261 2.00 -11.45 19.72
CA THR A 261 2.40 -10.63 18.56
C THR A 261 1.24 -9.74 18.04
N ALA A 262 1.59 -8.59 17.47
CA ALA A 262 0.65 -7.64 16.89
C ALA A 262 0.14 -8.14 15.52
N LEU A 263 -1.17 -8.36 15.40
CA LEU A 263 -1.79 -8.80 14.13
C LEU A 263 -1.58 -7.81 12.97
N THR A 264 -1.50 -6.51 13.26
CA THR A 264 -1.36 -5.45 12.26
C THR A 264 -0.06 -4.66 12.36
N GLY A 265 0.85 -5.09 13.24
CA GLY A 265 2.13 -4.45 13.50
C GLY A 265 3.28 -5.26 12.94
N VAL A 266 4.48 -4.69 13.06
CA VAL A 266 5.75 -5.38 12.76
C VAL A 266 6.43 -5.66 14.09
N ASP A 267 6.65 -6.92 14.43
CA ASP A 267 7.27 -7.29 15.71
C ASP A 267 8.71 -7.73 15.53
N VAL A 268 9.53 -7.57 16.56
CA VAL A 268 10.89 -8.11 16.63
C VAL A 268 10.90 -9.25 17.63
N LEU A 269 11.37 -10.41 17.19
CA LEU A 269 11.44 -11.62 17.98
C LEU A 269 12.86 -12.18 17.95
N ARG A 270 13.20 -12.93 19.00
CA ARG A 270 14.45 -13.69 19.10
C ARG A 270 14.16 -15.16 19.29
N LEU A 271 14.80 -16.01 18.50
CA LEU A 271 14.74 -17.46 18.70
C LEU A 271 15.57 -17.88 19.90
N ARG A 272 15.00 -18.77 20.70
CA ARG A 272 15.64 -19.45 21.82
C ARG A 272 16.26 -20.76 21.35
N ARG A 273 17.08 -21.36 22.21
CA ARG A 273 17.76 -22.64 21.93
C ARG A 273 16.79 -23.83 21.83
N ASP A 274 15.62 -23.73 22.46
CA ASP A 274 14.56 -24.74 22.41
C ASP A 274 13.65 -24.63 21.17
N GLY A 275 13.96 -23.70 20.26
CA GLY A 275 13.17 -23.45 19.04
C GLY A 275 11.97 -22.52 19.23
N THR A 276 11.68 -22.08 20.46
CA THR A 276 10.62 -21.09 20.72
C THR A 276 11.13 -19.66 20.47
N ALA A 277 10.21 -18.70 20.33
CA ALA A 277 10.51 -17.29 20.13
C ALA A 277 10.12 -16.44 21.33
N ARG A 278 10.91 -15.40 21.62
CA ARG A 278 10.57 -14.33 22.57
C ARG A 278 10.34 -13.03 21.80
N VAL A 279 9.27 -12.31 22.12
CA VAL A 279 9.06 -10.94 21.63
C VAL A 279 10.02 -10.00 22.34
N GLU A 280 10.85 -9.29 21.58
CA GLU A 280 11.79 -8.26 22.04
C GLU A 280 11.18 -6.86 21.90
N LEU A 281 10.46 -6.63 20.79
CA LEU A 281 9.76 -5.38 20.54
C LEU A 281 8.44 -5.68 19.82
N ARG A 282 7.36 -5.06 20.30
CA ARG A 282 6.02 -5.20 19.72
C ARG A 282 5.64 -3.93 18.97
N ASP A 283 5.03 -4.08 17.79
CA ASP A 283 4.58 -2.99 16.92
C ASP A 283 5.66 -1.92 16.68
N ALA A 284 6.84 -2.41 16.29
CA ALA A 284 8.03 -1.62 16.06
C ALA A 284 7.85 -0.58 14.95
N ARG A 285 8.45 0.59 15.15
CA ARG A 285 8.59 1.63 14.13
C ARG A 285 9.86 1.46 13.30
N ALA A 286 9.92 2.12 12.15
CA ALA A 286 11.07 2.04 11.23
C ALA A 286 12.41 2.45 11.89
N ASP A 287 12.41 3.51 12.71
CA ASP A 287 13.60 3.98 13.44
C ASP A 287 14.13 2.92 14.42
N GLN A 288 13.22 2.23 15.11
CA GLN A 288 13.58 1.18 16.06
C GLN A 288 14.13 -0.06 15.36
N LEU A 289 13.59 -0.41 14.18
CA LEU A 289 14.07 -1.53 13.38
C LEU A 289 15.48 -1.26 12.82
N LEU A 290 15.77 -0.03 12.40
CA LEU A 290 17.10 0.37 11.94
C LEU A 290 18.12 0.46 13.06
N ALA A 291 17.68 0.73 14.29
CA ALA A 291 18.53 0.81 15.48
C ALA A 291 18.80 -0.57 16.13
N LEU A 292 18.33 -1.67 15.54
CA LEU A 292 18.61 -3.01 16.07
C LEU A 292 20.13 -3.30 16.04
N PRO A 293 20.66 -4.01 17.06
CA PRO A 293 22.11 -4.21 17.20
C PRO A 293 22.71 -5.09 16.12
N THR A 294 21.88 -5.87 15.43
CA THR A 294 22.27 -6.77 14.35
C THR A 294 21.18 -6.75 13.30
N THR A 295 21.57 -6.83 12.02
CA THR A 295 20.64 -6.98 10.91
C THR A 295 19.75 -8.21 11.12
N PRO A 296 18.42 -8.04 11.29
CA PRO A 296 17.54 -9.15 11.57
C PRO A 296 17.23 -9.95 10.30
N TRP A 297 16.77 -11.19 10.46
CA TRP A 297 15.98 -11.86 9.42
C TRP A 297 14.64 -11.16 9.26
N ILE A 298 14.03 -11.21 8.08
CA ILE A 298 12.73 -10.57 7.81
C ILE A 298 11.76 -11.65 7.32
N ALA A 299 10.77 -11.99 8.13
CA ALA A 299 9.78 -13.03 7.85
C ALA A 299 8.41 -12.41 7.56
N LEU A 300 7.91 -12.57 6.33
CA LEU A 300 6.69 -11.90 5.84
C LEU A 300 5.74 -12.87 5.17
N SER A 301 4.44 -12.55 5.21
CA SER A 301 3.43 -13.25 4.43
C SER A 301 2.73 -12.28 3.50
N PRO A 302 2.43 -12.67 2.24
CA PRO A 302 1.73 -11.77 1.34
C PRO A 302 0.32 -11.43 1.85
N ILE A 303 -0.24 -10.29 1.45
CA ILE A 303 -1.62 -9.96 1.80
C ILE A 303 -2.57 -10.87 1.00
N GLY A 304 -3.47 -11.58 1.70
CA GLY A 304 -4.41 -12.53 1.10
C GLY A 304 -5.27 -11.89 0.00
N GLY A 305 -5.36 -12.56 -1.16
CA GLY A 305 -6.09 -12.10 -2.36
C GLY A 305 -5.42 -10.97 -3.16
N GLN A 306 -4.59 -10.15 -2.50
CA GLN A 306 -3.92 -8.99 -3.09
C GLN A 306 -2.50 -9.28 -3.59
N GLY A 307 -1.74 -10.13 -2.89
CA GLY A 307 -0.40 -10.54 -3.29
C GLY A 307 0.75 -9.64 -2.81
N PHE A 308 0.50 -8.49 -2.19
CA PHE A 308 1.58 -7.63 -1.67
C PHE A 308 2.40 -8.33 -0.60
N LEU A 309 3.71 -8.42 -0.84
CA LEU A 309 4.69 -8.94 0.09
C LEU A 309 5.36 -7.81 0.90
N LEU A 310 5.75 -6.73 0.22
CA LEU A 310 6.44 -5.58 0.80
C LEU A 310 5.73 -4.27 0.47
N GLY A 311 5.85 -3.30 1.36
CA GLY A 311 5.34 -1.94 1.14
C GLY A 311 3.89 -1.72 1.55
N ARG A 312 3.03 -2.72 1.42
CA ARG A 312 1.64 -2.66 1.91
C ARG A 312 1.51 -3.45 3.21
N GLY A 313 0.88 -2.83 4.20
CA GLY A 313 0.77 -3.35 5.56
C GLY A 313 2.04 -3.24 6.41
N ASN A 314 3.24 -3.17 5.84
CA ASN A 314 4.53 -3.29 6.54
C ASN A 314 5.56 -2.20 6.18
N GLN A 315 5.12 -0.93 6.07
CA GLN A 315 5.98 0.22 5.72
C GLN A 315 7.11 0.51 6.71
N GLN A 316 7.06 -0.07 7.91
CA GLN A 316 8.16 0.02 8.87
C GLN A 316 9.43 -0.69 8.35
N LEU A 317 9.28 -1.63 7.41
CA LEU A 317 10.39 -2.26 6.68
C LEU A 317 10.90 -1.29 5.61
N SER A 318 11.73 -0.35 6.03
CA SER A 318 12.23 0.70 5.14
C SER A 318 13.19 0.14 4.07
N PRO A 319 13.38 0.85 2.94
CA PRO A 319 14.36 0.45 1.93
C PRO A 319 15.77 0.25 2.49
N GLU A 320 16.17 1.06 3.46
CA GLU A 320 17.47 0.95 4.14
C GLU A 320 17.60 -0.37 4.89
N LEU A 321 16.57 -0.76 5.66
CA LEU A 321 16.54 -2.03 6.38
C LEU A 321 16.55 -3.23 5.41
N LEU A 322 15.75 -3.15 4.35
CA LEU A 322 15.64 -4.22 3.35
C LEU A 322 16.97 -4.43 2.60
N ARG A 323 17.68 -3.35 2.25
CA ARG A 323 19.02 -3.43 1.68
C ARG A 323 20.04 -4.01 2.65
N ALA A 324 19.99 -3.60 3.92
CA ALA A 324 20.88 -4.13 4.94
C ALA A 324 20.65 -5.63 5.19
N ALA A 325 19.40 -6.08 5.16
CA ALA A 325 19.03 -7.48 5.30
C ALA A 325 19.43 -8.33 4.09
N GLY A 326 19.29 -7.79 2.88
CA GLY A 326 19.52 -8.55 1.65
C GLY A 326 18.43 -9.60 1.36
N PRO A 327 18.35 -10.09 0.11
CA PRO A 327 17.36 -11.10 -0.29
C PRO A 327 17.54 -12.43 0.46
N GLU A 328 18.75 -12.76 0.91
CA GLU A 328 19.06 -13.99 1.64
C GLU A 328 18.43 -14.05 3.03
N ARG A 329 18.15 -12.89 3.65
CA ARG A 329 17.47 -12.79 4.95
C ARG A 329 15.96 -12.56 4.84
N LEU A 330 15.43 -12.44 3.63
CA LEU A 330 14.01 -12.26 3.37
C LEU A 330 13.31 -13.63 3.23
N LEU A 331 12.58 -14.02 4.26
CA LEU A 331 11.83 -15.26 4.32
C LEU A 331 10.35 -15.01 4.03
N VAL A 332 9.86 -15.57 2.92
CA VAL A 332 8.46 -15.45 2.51
C VAL A 332 7.68 -16.66 3.01
N LEU A 333 6.61 -16.41 3.76
CA LEU A 333 5.76 -17.41 4.40
C LEU A 333 4.36 -17.39 3.80
N ALA A 334 3.86 -18.51 3.30
CA ALA A 334 2.46 -18.59 2.89
C ALA A 334 1.98 -20.04 2.93
N THR A 335 0.72 -20.26 3.31
CA THR A 335 0.09 -21.56 3.08
C THR A 335 -0.14 -21.77 1.59
N GLU A 336 -0.19 -23.03 1.15
CA GLU A 336 -0.50 -23.38 -0.25
C GLU A 336 -1.84 -22.79 -0.71
N ALA A 337 -2.86 -22.84 0.15
CA ALA A 337 -4.17 -22.23 -0.11
C ALA A 337 -4.07 -20.72 -0.40
N LYS A 338 -3.17 -20.01 0.29
CA LYS A 338 -2.98 -18.57 0.09
C LYS A 338 -2.28 -18.25 -1.23
N LEU A 339 -1.34 -19.10 -1.65
CA LEU A 339 -0.71 -18.99 -2.97
C LEU A 339 -1.70 -19.37 -4.09
N ALA A 340 -2.52 -20.40 -3.90
CA ALA A 340 -3.55 -20.80 -4.86
C ALA A 340 -4.59 -19.69 -5.06
N ALA A 341 -4.99 -18.98 -4.00
CA ALA A 341 -5.93 -17.85 -4.07
C ALA A 341 -5.43 -16.65 -4.90
N LEU A 342 -4.14 -16.59 -5.21
CA LEU A 342 -3.59 -15.58 -6.12
C LEU A 342 -3.87 -15.93 -7.60
N ALA A 343 -4.28 -17.16 -7.92
CA ALA A 343 -4.62 -17.61 -9.27
C ALA A 343 -3.51 -17.31 -10.30
N GLY A 344 -2.26 -17.60 -9.94
CA GLY A 344 -1.08 -17.40 -10.78
C GLY A 344 -0.57 -15.95 -10.89
N ARG A 345 -1.25 -14.98 -10.25
CA ARG A 345 -0.77 -13.59 -10.18
C ARG A 345 0.48 -13.51 -9.29
N PRO A 346 1.48 -12.68 -9.64
CA PRO A 346 2.72 -12.58 -8.87
C PRO A 346 2.51 -11.96 -7.49
N LEU A 347 3.48 -12.17 -6.59
CA LEU A 347 3.63 -11.36 -5.39
C LEU A 347 4.05 -9.93 -5.79
N LEU A 348 3.63 -8.94 -5.00
CA LEU A 348 3.81 -7.53 -5.33
C LEU A 348 4.75 -6.83 -4.34
N LEU A 349 5.57 -5.92 -4.85
CA LEU A 349 6.50 -5.08 -4.11
C LEU A 349 6.09 -3.61 -4.26
N ASP A 350 6.12 -2.85 -3.16
CA ASP A 350 5.89 -1.40 -3.14
C ASP A 350 6.74 -0.76 -2.04
N THR A 351 8.05 -1.03 -2.04
CA THR A 351 8.96 -0.56 -0.96
C THR A 351 9.07 0.97 -0.90
N GLY A 352 8.59 1.65 -1.95
CA GLY A 352 8.71 3.10 -2.11
C GLY A 352 10.05 3.51 -2.72
N ASP A 353 10.86 2.54 -3.15
CA ASP A 353 12.14 2.73 -3.80
C ASP A 353 12.19 1.84 -5.07
N PRO A 354 11.98 2.42 -6.27
CA PRO A 354 11.89 1.64 -7.50
C PRO A 354 13.13 0.80 -7.80
N ALA A 355 14.33 1.27 -7.45
CA ALA A 355 15.56 0.52 -7.69
C ALA A 355 15.64 -0.72 -6.78
N LEU A 356 15.14 -0.60 -5.54
CA LEU A 356 15.02 -1.75 -4.65
C LEU A 356 13.93 -2.73 -5.11
N ASP A 357 12.78 -2.21 -5.55
CA ASP A 357 11.69 -3.05 -6.06
C ASP A 357 12.14 -3.86 -7.30
N ASP A 358 12.92 -3.24 -8.20
CA ASP A 358 13.50 -3.92 -9.37
C ASP A 358 14.54 -4.96 -8.95
N ALA A 359 15.40 -4.66 -7.96
CA ALA A 359 16.41 -5.60 -7.46
C ALA A 359 15.82 -6.83 -6.74
N LEU A 360 14.64 -6.67 -6.12
CA LEU A 360 13.92 -7.76 -5.44
C LEU A 360 12.93 -8.50 -6.35
N SER A 361 12.71 -8.02 -7.57
CA SER A 361 11.82 -8.65 -8.55
C SER A 361 12.43 -9.90 -9.16
N GLY A 362 11.58 -10.83 -9.64
CA GLY A 362 12.02 -12.11 -10.22
C GLY A 362 11.25 -13.27 -9.62
N HIS A 363 11.95 -14.19 -8.95
CA HIS A 363 11.35 -15.34 -8.29
C HIS A 363 11.89 -15.48 -6.87
N VAL A 364 11.00 -15.84 -5.94
CA VAL A 364 11.33 -16.05 -4.53
C VAL A 364 10.90 -17.44 -4.08
N ARG A 365 11.60 -18.01 -3.10
CA ARG A 365 11.18 -19.24 -2.43
C ARG A 365 10.23 -18.90 -1.29
N VAL A 366 9.04 -19.47 -1.35
CA VAL A 366 8.01 -19.33 -0.32
C VAL A 366 7.99 -20.59 0.53
N ILE A 367 8.15 -20.43 1.84
CA ILE A 367 8.02 -21.50 2.82
C ILE A 367 6.53 -21.81 2.98
N THR A 368 6.15 -23.04 2.66
CA THR A 368 4.76 -23.51 2.73
C THR A 368 4.51 -24.52 3.86
N GLY A 369 5.59 -25.06 4.43
CA GLY A 369 5.57 -26.02 5.53
C GLY A 369 6.99 -26.47 5.88
N ARG A 370 7.10 -27.52 6.71
CA ARG A 370 8.40 -28.07 7.12
C ARG A 370 9.08 -28.75 5.93
N ARG A 371 10.29 -28.31 5.55
CA ARG A 371 11.02 -28.78 4.36
C ARG A 371 10.21 -28.68 3.06
N ALA A 372 9.21 -27.80 3.04
CA ALA A 372 8.31 -27.60 1.90
C ALA A 372 8.38 -26.15 1.44
N THR A 373 8.69 -25.96 0.15
CA THR A 373 8.79 -24.64 -0.46
C THR A 373 8.19 -24.62 -1.85
N ALA A 374 7.60 -23.48 -2.24
CA ALA A 374 7.21 -23.20 -3.61
C ALA A 374 8.07 -22.07 -4.20
N VAL A 375 8.37 -22.13 -5.49
CA VAL A 375 8.95 -20.98 -6.22
C VAL A 375 7.81 -20.14 -6.74
N TYR A 376 7.84 -18.84 -6.47
CA TYR A 376 6.76 -17.93 -6.86
C TYR A 376 7.30 -16.64 -7.48
N ARG A 377 6.61 -16.13 -8.50
CA ARG A 377 6.99 -14.89 -9.17
C ARG A 377 6.74 -13.69 -8.26
N VAL A 378 7.67 -12.74 -8.23
CA VAL A 378 7.54 -11.46 -7.53
C VAL A 378 7.85 -10.31 -8.48
N THR A 379 7.09 -9.21 -8.38
CA THR A 379 7.22 -8.04 -9.26
C THR A 379 6.92 -6.75 -8.52
N CYS A 380 7.52 -5.66 -9.00
CA CYS A 380 7.15 -4.29 -8.64
C CYS A 380 5.79 -3.86 -9.19
#